data_AF-A0A1U7M5A5-F1
#
_entry.id   AF-A0A1U7M5A5-F1
#
_cell.length_a   1.000
_cell.length_b   1.000
_cell.length_c   1.000
_cell.angle_alpha   90.00
_cell.angle_beta   90.00
_cell.angle_gamma   90.00
#
_symmetry.space_group_name_H-M   'P 1'
#
loop_
_entity.id
_entity.type
_entity.pdbx_description
1 polymer ?
#
loop_
_entity_poly.entity_id
_entity_poly.type
_entity_poly.pdbx_seq_one_letter_code
_entity_poly.pdbx_strand_id
1 'polypeptide(L)'
;MDFDLKGDKNMKTILSELKEIEAKVSALINRLESENTSITTTVGEVRKIAILEEIYRKGGTVTPKEISNFARKYGKSPSSTAGYYSGNKPSLAVSSERQARVLTESGKLAVEETRDKWGADWLDRIPLDIVGNEYTPEAKLSF
;
A
#
# COMPACT_ATOMS: atom_id res chain seq x y z
N MET A 1 43.47 10.45 8.36
CA MET A 1 42.87 9.23 8.95
C MET A 1 41.48 9.11 8.35
N ASP A 2 41.36 8.36 7.25
CA ASP A 2 40.08 8.08 6.59
C ASP A 2 39.39 6.94 7.33
N PHE A 3 38.53 7.30 8.28
CA PHE A 3 37.71 6.33 8.99
C PHE A 3 36.46 6.01 8.16
N ASP A 4 36.37 4.73 7.76
CA ASP A 4 35.16 3.92 7.87
C ASP A 4 33.93 4.18 6.96
N LEU A 5 34.07 4.99 5.90
CA LEU A 5 32.95 5.19 4.94
C LEU A 5 32.64 3.96 4.07
N LYS A 6 33.61 3.03 3.89
CA LYS A 6 33.41 1.80 3.10
C LYS A 6 32.70 0.69 3.89
N GLY A 7 32.97 0.57 5.20
CA GLY A 7 32.35 -0.43 6.06
C GLY A 7 30.85 -0.18 6.24
N ASP A 8 30.48 1.07 6.50
CA ASP A 8 29.10 1.50 6.70
C ASP A 8 28.25 1.38 5.41
N LYS A 9 28.85 1.67 4.24
CA LYS A 9 28.17 1.48 2.95
C LYS A 9 27.92 0.01 2.64
N ASN A 10 28.87 -0.87 2.97
CA ASN A 10 28.75 -2.31 2.74
C ASN A 10 27.72 -2.95 3.70
N MET A 11 27.70 -2.50 4.96
CA MET A 11 26.74 -2.97 5.97
C MET A 11 25.30 -2.56 5.61
N LYS A 12 25.09 -1.34 5.08
CA LYS A 12 23.80 -0.90 4.57
C LYS A 12 23.32 -1.73 3.38
N THR A 13 24.23 -2.09 2.46
CA THR A 13 23.92 -2.98 1.34
C THR A 13 23.49 -4.36 1.84
N ILE A 14 24.28 -4.98 2.71
CA ILE A 14 23.98 -6.31 3.28
C ILE A 14 22.65 -6.28 4.04
N LEU A 15 22.38 -5.24 4.83
CA LEU A 15 21.10 -5.10 5.53
C LEU A 15 19.92 -4.98 4.56
N SER A 16 20.09 -4.26 3.45
CA SER A 16 19.07 -4.16 2.40
C SER A 16 18.79 -5.51 1.75
N GLU A 17 19.85 -6.26 1.42
CA GLU A 17 19.74 -7.61 0.85
C GLU A 17 19.04 -8.57 1.83
N LEU A 18 19.38 -8.51 3.11
CA LEU A 18 18.73 -9.33 4.15
C LEU A 18 17.24 -8.99 4.29
N LYS A 19 16.87 -7.71 4.26
CA LYS A 19 15.47 -7.28 4.28
C LYS A 19 14.71 -7.73 3.02
N GLU A 20 15.37 -7.75 1.88
CA GLU A 20 14.78 -8.27 0.64
C GLU A 20 14.54 -9.78 0.73
N ILE A 21 15.50 -10.53 1.27
CA ILE A 21 15.39 -11.97 1.50
C ILE A 21 14.28 -12.29 2.50
N GLU A 22 14.26 -11.62 3.65
CA GLU A 22 13.21 -11.75 4.66
C GLU A 22 11.83 -11.56 4.03
N ALA A 23 11.66 -10.50 3.24
CA ALA A 23 10.38 -10.19 2.65
C ALA A 23 9.96 -11.20 1.56
N LYS A 24 10.92 -11.76 0.81
CA LYS A 24 10.68 -12.87 -0.13
C LYS A 24 10.25 -14.14 0.61
N VAL A 25 10.87 -14.45 1.75
CA VAL A 25 10.51 -15.61 2.57
C VAL A 25 9.10 -15.45 3.16
N SER A 26 8.78 -14.28 3.74
CA SER A 26 7.43 -14.00 4.26
C SER A 26 6.35 -14.10 3.18
N ALA A 27 6.65 -13.64 1.96
CA ALA A 27 5.73 -13.78 0.83
C ALA A 27 5.49 -15.25 0.43
N LEU A 28 6.53 -16.10 0.51
CA LEU A 28 6.41 -17.54 0.24
C LEU A 28 5.58 -18.24 1.32
N ILE A 29 5.80 -17.92 2.60
CA ILE A 29 5.02 -18.45 3.72
C ILE A 29 3.54 -18.12 3.53
N ASN A 30 3.21 -16.84 3.32
CA ASN A 30 1.81 -16.44 3.10
C ASN A 30 1.18 -17.13 1.90
N ARG A 31 1.94 -17.33 0.82
CA ARG A 31 1.44 -18.06 -0.35
C ARG A 31 1.08 -19.50 0.01
N LEU A 32 1.94 -20.21 0.74
CA LEU A 32 1.72 -21.60 1.15
C LEU A 32 0.56 -21.72 2.15
N GLU A 33 0.47 -20.81 3.11
CA GLU A 33 -0.66 -20.75 4.06
C GLU A 33 -1.99 -20.45 3.34
N SER A 34 -1.93 -19.75 2.21
CA SER A 34 -3.10 -19.36 1.43
C SER A 34 -3.60 -20.37 0.40
N GLU A 35 -3.02 -21.57 0.29
CA GLU A 35 -3.45 -22.58 -0.69
C GLU A 35 -4.93 -23.03 -0.53
N ASN A 36 -5.64 -22.56 0.52
CA ASN A 36 -7.08 -22.72 0.72
C ASN A 36 -7.96 -21.48 0.42
N THR A 37 -7.38 -20.38 -0.05
CA THR A 37 -8.09 -19.11 -0.37
C THR A 37 -8.03 -18.85 -1.88
N SER A 38 -9.19 -18.69 -2.52
CA SER A 38 -9.30 -18.62 -3.99
C SER A 38 -8.89 -17.27 -4.59
N ILE A 39 -8.64 -16.25 -3.77
CA ILE A 39 -8.41 -14.89 -4.23
C ILE A 39 -6.98 -14.48 -3.95
N THR A 40 -6.15 -14.49 -4.99
CA THR A 40 -4.76 -13.98 -4.94
C THR A 40 -4.66 -12.61 -5.61
N THR A 41 -3.90 -11.68 -5.03
CA THR A 41 -3.60 -10.36 -5.59
C THR A 41 -2.13 -9.98 -5.33
N THR A 42 -1.63 -8.92 -5.96
CA THR A 42 -0.28 -8.40 -5.70
C THR A 42 -0.29 -7.37 -4.57
N VAL A 43 0.83 -7.27 -3.85
CA VAL A 43 1.05 -6.20 -2.87
C VAL A 43 0.86 -4.83 -3.52
N GLY A 44 1.33 -4.62 -4.76
CA GLY A 44 1.11 -3.38 -5.49
C GLY A 44 -0.36 -2.96 -5.57
N GLU A 45 -1.27 -3.90 -5.84
CA GLU A 45 -2.71 -3.62 -5.88
C GLU A 45 -3.28 -3.39 -4.48
N VAL A 46 -2.85 -4.18 -3.48
CA VAL A 46 -3.24 -3.97 -2.07
C VAL A 46 -2.88 -2.56 -1.61
N ARG A 47 -1.65 -2.10 -1.87
CA ARG A 47 -1.18 -0.75 -1.51
C ARG A 47 -2.01 0.35 -2.15
N LYS A 48 -2.47 0.12 -3.39
CA LYS A 48 -3.29 1.08 -4.13
C LYS A 48 -4.67 1.20 -3.49
N ILE A 49 -5.32 0.08 -3.23
CA ILE A 49 -6.69 0.10 -2.69
C ILE A 49 -6.72 0.46 -1.19
N ALA A 50 -5.68 0.11 -0.43
CA ALA A 50 -5.60 0.39 1.01
C ALA A 50 -5.73 1.88 1.35
N ILE A 51 -5.19 2.76 0.51
CA ILE A 51 -5.32 4.20 0.69
C ILE A 51 -6.78 4.64 0.49
N LEU A 52 -7.49 4.09 -0.50
CA LEU A 52 -8.89 4.43 -0.75
C LEU A 52 -9.79 3.92 0.38
N GLU A 53 -9.53 2.71 0.88
CA GLU A 53 -10.23 2.13 2.01
C GLU A 53 -10.05 2.94 3.30
N GLU A 54 -8.85 3.42 3.61
CA GLU A 54 -8.61 4.32 4.75
C GLU A 54 -9.41 5.61 4.65
N ILE A 55 -9.45 6.21 3.46
CA ILE A 55 -10.21 7.44 3.21
C ILE A 55 -11.71 7.16 3.36
N TYR A 56 -12.19 6.04 2.84
CA TYR A 56 -13.57 5.60 2.97
C TYR A 56 -13.95 5.40 4.45
N ARG A 57 -13.13 4.68 5.23
CA ARG A 57 -13.32 4.46 6.69
C ARG A 57 -13.33 5.78 7.49
N LYS A 58 -12.67 6.82 6.99
CA LYS A 58 -12.70 8.20 7.55
C LYS A 58 -13.88 9.06 7.10
N GLY A 59 -14.88 8.48 6.42
CA GLY A 59 -16.04 9.24 5.92
C GLY A 59 -15.79 9.93 4.57
N GLY A 60 -14.76 9.52 3.84
CA GLY A 60 -14.54 9.92 2.45
C GLY A 60 -13.87 11.28 2.24
N THR A 61 -13.45 11.98 3.30
CA THR A 61 -12.76 13.28 3.18
C THR A 61 -11.48 13.30 4.01
N VAL A 62 -10.37 13.68 3.38
CA VAL A 62 -9.04 13.72 4.03
C VAL A 62 -8.19 14.87 3.53
N THR A 63 -7.20 15.26 4.32
CA THR A 63 -6.18 16.22 3.91
C THR A 63 -5.07 15.58 3.05
N PRO A 64 -4.34 16.36 2.23
CA PRO A 64 -3.18 15.85 1.50
C PRO A 64 -2.09 15.25 2.42
N LYS A 65 -1.97 15.77 3.65
CA LYS A 65 -1.04 15.25 4.66
C LYS A 65 -1.42 13.84 5.10
N GLU A 66 -2.71 13.57 5.30
CA GLU A 66 -3.19 12.23 5.64
C GLU A 66 -2.95 11.23 4.51
N ILE A 67 -3.20 11.61 3.25
CA ILE A 67 -2.89 10.75 2.10
C ILE A 67 -1.40 10.41 2.06
N SER A 68 -0.54 11.38 2.34
CA SER A 68 0.91 11.15 2.42
C SER A 68 1.28 10.18 3.55
N ASN A 69 0.57 10.22 4.68
CA ASN A 69 0.78 9.30 5.79
C ASN A 69 0.30 7.89 5.44
N PHE A 70 -0.85 7.74 4.78
CA PHE A 70 -1.32 6.44 4.28
C PHE A 70 -0.37 5.85 3.25
N ALA A 71 0.14 6.66 2.32
CA ALA A 71 1.15 6.21 1.37
C ALA A 71 2.35 5.57 2.07
N ARG A 72 2.92 6.25 3.08
CA ARG A 72 4.04 5.70 3.85
C ARG A 72 3.67 4.45 4.63
N LYS A 73 2.47 4.41 5.25
CA LYS A 73 1.98 3.22 5.99
C LYS A 73 1.99 1.97 5.10
N TYR A 74 1.69 2.12 3.82
CA TYR A 74 1.61 1.02 2.86
C TYR A 74 2.82 0.96 1.91
N GLY A 75 4.00 1.44 2.31
CA GLY A 75 5.23 1.27 1.53
C GLY A 75 5.22 1.97 0.17
N LYS A 76 4.43 3.05 0.01
CA LYS A 76 4.41 3.92 -1.17
C LYS A 76 5.08 5.26 -0.87
N SER A 77 5.78 5.82 -1.84
CA SER A 77 6.19 7.23 -1.79
C SER A 77 4.96 8.14 -1.89
N PRO A 78 4.84 9.23 -1.10
CA PRO A 78 3.77 10.22 -1.26
C PRO A 78 3.64 10.78 -2.68
N SER A 79 4.75 10.91 -3.43
CA SER A 79 4.73 11.37 -4.82
C SER A 79 4.04 10.39 -5.78
N SER A 80 3.95 9.11 -5.43
CA SER A 80 3.29 8.08 -6.24
C SER A 80 1.76 8.05 -6.10
N THR A 81 1.18 9.01 -5.37
CA THR A 81 -0.28 9.12 -5.16
C THR A 81 -1.00 9.89 -6.27
N ALA A 82 -0.26 10.42 -7.27
CA ALA A 82 -0.81 11.23 -8.35
C ALA A 82 -1.96 10.53 -9.11
N GLY A 83 -1.90 9.20 -9.25
CA GLY A 83 -2.91 8.41 -9.95
C GLY A 83 -4.32 8.46 -9.33
N TYR A 84 -4.45 8.83 -8.06
CA TYR A 84 -5.78 9.01 -7.45
C TYR A 84 -6.49 10.28 -7.90
N TYR A 85 -5.73 11.27 -8.37
CA TYR A 85 -6.25 12.61 -8.72
C TYR A 85 -6.37 12.83 -10.23
N SER A 86 -5.91 11.88 -11.05
CA SER A 86 -5.76 12.04 -12.49
C SER A 86 -6.56 11.00 -13.27
N GLY A 87 -6.72 11.25 -14.58
CA GLY A 87 -7.47 10.38 -15.50
C GLY A 87 -8.94 10.80 -15.68
N ASN A 88 -9.66 10.05 -16.53
CA ASN A 88 -11.06 10.36 -16.89
C ASN A 88 -12.06 10.11 -15.74
N LYS A 89 -11.69 9.24 -14.78
CA LYS A 89 -12.50 8.88 -13.60
C LYS A 89 -11.60 8.81 -12.36
N PRO A 90 -11.14 9.97 -11.83
CA PRO A 90 -10.24 9.99 -10.69
C PRO A 90 -10.96 9.48 -9.44
N SER A 91 -10.24 8.77 -8.57
CA SER A 91 -10.78 8.26 -7.30
C SER A 91 -10.95 9.34 -6.23
N LEU A 92 -10.22 10.46 -6.36
CA LEU A 92 -10.23 11.59 -5.45
C LEU A 92 -10.40 12.92 -6.19
N ALA A 93 -11.32 13.75 -5.71
CA ALA A 93 -11.51 15.13 -6.16
C ALA A 93 -10.99 16.14 -5.13
N VAL A 94 -10.75 17.37 -5.56
CA VAL A 94 -10.47 18.49 -4.65
C VAL A 94 -11.80 18.95 -4.03
N SER A 95 -11.84 19.22 -2.73
CA SER A 95 -13.01 19.82 -2.07
C SER A 95 -13.33 21.21 -2.63
N SER A 96 -14.56 21.72 -2.45
CA SER A 96 -14.93 23.10 -2.85
C SER A 96 -13.93 24.14 -2.32
N GLU A 97 -13.57 24.03 -1.04
CA GLU A 97 -12.62 24.94 -0.36
C GLU A 97 -11.16 24.68 -0.71
N ARG A 98 -10.86 23.68 -1.53
CA ARG A 98 -9.50 23.28 -1.95
C ARG A 98 -8.53 22.90 -0.83
N GLN A 99 -9.03 22.65 0.38
CA GLN A 99 -8.25 22.24 1.55
C GLN A 99 -8.18 20.71 1.73
N ALA A 100 -9.11 19.97 1.11
CA ALA A 100 -9.22 18.53 1.28
C ALA A 100 -9.34 17.79 -0.06
N ARG A 101 -9.19 16.47 0.03
CA ARG A 101 -9.49 15.51 -1.02
C ARG A 101 -10.69 14.69 -0.61
N VAL A 102 -11.62 14.53 -1.53
CA VAL A 102 -12.90 13.85 -1.30
C VAL A 102 -12.98 12.63 -2.22
N LEU A 103 -13.41 11.49 -1.67
CA LEU A 103 -13.67 10.27 -2.42
C LEU A 103 -14.76 10.54 -3.46
N THR A 104 -14.46 10.31 -4.73
CA THR A 104 -15.46 10.39 -5.80
C THR A 104 -16.33 9.13 -5.80
N GLU A 105 -17.42 9.14 -6.57
CA GLU A 105 -18.21 7.92 -6.80
C GLU A 105 -17.37 6.79 -7.40
N SER A 106 -16.42 7.10 -8.30
CA SER A 106 -15.50 6.09 -8.83
C SER A 106 -14.55 5.54 -7.75
N GLY A 107 -14.13 6.37 -6.80
CA GLY A 107 -13.34 5.93 -5.65
C GLY A 107 -14.15 5.05 -4.69
N LYS A 108 -15.42 5.39 -4.43
CA LYS A 108 -16.35 4.59 -3.61
C LYS A 108 -16.59 3.21 -4.22
N LEU A 109 -16.91 3.17 -5.51
CA LEU A 109 -17.12 1.92 -6.23
C LEU A 109 -15.90 1.00 -6.17
N ALA A 110 -14.69 1.54 -6.35
CA ALA A 110 -13.47 0.74 -6.24
C ALA A 110 -13.28 0.12 -4.83
N VAL A 111 -13.69 0.83 -3.77
CA VAL A 111 -13.67 0.32 -2.40
C VAL A 111 -14.73 -0.76 -2.21
N GLU A 112 -15.96 -0.51 -2.63
CA GLU A 112 -17.09 -1.45 -2.50
C GLU A 112 -16.83 -2.76 -3.27
N GLU A 113 -16.40 -2.67 -4.53
CA GLU A 113 -15.99 -3.84 -5.33
C GLU A 113 -14.86 -4.64 -4.67
N THR A 114 -13.93 -3.94 -4.01
CA THR A 114 -12.85 -4.60 -3.27
C THR A 114 -13.35 -5.29 -2.02
N ARG A 115 -14.26 -4.68 -1.26
CA ARG A 115 -14.87 -5.29 -0.08
C ARG A 115 -15.71 -6.51 -0.43
N ASP A 116 -16.44 -6.47 -1.53
CA ASP A 116 -17.19 -7.62 -2.05
C ASP A 116 -16.25 -8.76 -2.44
N LYS A 117 -15.09 -8.42 -3.02
CA LYS A 117 -14.10 -9.40 -3.46
C LYS A 117 -13.26 -9.96 -2.31
N TRP A 118 -12.69 -9.11 -1.46
CA TRP A 118 -11.69 -9.49 -0.45
C TRP A 118 -12.27 -9.63 0.95
N GLY A 119 -13.55 -9.30 1.15
CA GLY A 119 -14.20 -9.20 2.46
C GLY A 119 -14.12 -7.78 3.02
N ALA A 120 -15.16 -7.32 3.73
CA ALA A 120 -15.21 -5.94 4.25
C ALA A 120 -14.12 -5.62 5.30
N ASP A 121 -13.56 -6.66 5.92
CA ASP A 121 -12.50 -6.63 6.93
C ASP A 121 -11.09 -6.78 6.33
N TRP A 122 -10.96 -6.84 5.00
CA TRP A 122 -9.70 -7.21 4.33
C TRP A 122 -8.50 -6.37 4.78
N LEU A 123 -8.70 -5.07 5.03
CA LEU A 123 -7.64 -4.15 5.45
C LEU A 123 -7.14 -4.46 6.87
N ASP A 124 -7.94 -5.11 7.70
CA ASP A 124 -7.56 -5.50 9.06
C ASP A 124 -6.73 -6.79 9.06
N ARG A 125 -6.76 -7.56 7.96
CA ARG A 125 -6.03 -8.82 7.79
C ARG A 125 -4.70 -8.67 7.06
N ILE A 126 -4.36 -7.49 6.53
CA ILE A 126 -3.13 -7.36 5.72
C ILE A 126 -1.86 -7.41 6.58
N PRO A 127 -0.84 -8.18 6.15
CA PRO A 127 0.46 -8.22 6.82
C PRO A 127 1.26 -6.95 6.52
N LEU A 128 1.26 -5.99 7.44
CA LEU A 128 1.93 -4.68 7.25
C LEU A 128 3.46 -4.79 7.14
N ASP A 129 4.07 -5.82 7.71
CA ASP A 129 5.48 -6.16 7.54
C ASP A 129 5.83 -6.47 6.07
N ILE A 130 4.88 -7.01 5.31
CA ILE A 130 5.04 -7.25 3.87
C ILE A 130 4.53 -6.05 3.06
N VAL A 131 3.30 -5.59 3.31
CA VAL A 131 2.67 -4.52 2.52
C VAL A 131 3.40 -3.20 2.70
N GLY A 132 3.85 -2.88 3.92
CA GLY A 132 4.59 -1.66 4.23
C GLY A 132 6.04 -1.66 3.74
N ASN A 133 6.59 -2.82 3.35
CA ASN A 133 7.97 -2.94 2.90
C ASN A 133 8.10 -2.63 1.40
N GLU A 134 8.66 -1.47 1.03
CA GLU A 134 8.73 -1.00 -0.35
C GLU A 134 9.36 -1.99 -1.36
N TYR A 135 10.17 -2.95 -0.92
CA TYR A 135 10.84 -3.96 -1.76
C TYR A 135 9.99 -5.19 -2.13
N THR A 136 8.72 -5.25 -1.71
CA THR A 136 7.81 -6.40 -1.98
C THR A 136 6.68 -6.13 -3.00
N PRO A 137 6.78 -5.22 -3.98
CA PRO A 137 5.61 -4.82 -4.78
C PRO A 137 4.98 -5.99 -5.57
N GLU A 138 5.79 -6.97 -5.97
CA GLU A 138 5.38 -8.15 -6.74
C GLU A 138 5.01 -9.37 -5.86
N ALA A 139 5.14 -9.26 -4.54
CA ALA A 139 4.72 -10.33 -3.64
C ALA A 139 3.21 -10.56 -3.77
N LYS A 140 2.78 -11.81 -3.63
CA LYS A 140 1.36 -12.17 -3.68
C LYS A 140 0.79 -12.25 -2.28
N LEU A 141 -0.43 -11.75 -2.13
CA LEU A 141 -1.25 -11.89 -0.94
C LEU A 141 -2.55 -12.59 -1.32
N SER A 142 -3.16 -13.24 -0.36
CA SER A 142 -4.39 -13.97 -0.55
C SER A 142 -5.41 -13.58 0.52
N PHE A 143 -6.68 -13.62 0.16
CA PHE A 143 -7.80 -13.17 0.99
C PHE A 143 -8.89 -14.22 1.11
#